data_AF-A0A7W9A060-F1
#
_entry.id   AF-A0A7W9A060-F1
#
_cell.length_a   1.000
_cell.length_b   1.000
_cell.length_c   1.000
_cell.angle_alpha   90.00
_cell.angle_beta   90.00
_cell.angle_gamma   90.00
#
_symmetry.space_group_name_H-M   'P 1'
#
loop_
_entity.id
_entity.type
_entity.pdbx_description
1 polymer ?
#
loop_
_entity_poly.entity_id
_entity_poly.type
_entity_poly.pdbx_seq_one_letter_code
_entity_poly.pdbx_strand_id
1 'polypeptide(L)'
;MISPTESSPKIHSVRAIHAWLTFTVVVALALGFSPAPAAQAAAVAPVPVAAGAPDKTGIEQFDAQVSLALQYMRTAPDGSTYFDVTAARVGGADAATLAIGEMINKLAAGQRGSGDGTMTTMAGVPIWGNWCGPGHGGGSAVDVLDSICQTHDRCYEDRGYFACSCDRKIVADIRNSIHLMTSGEKAMAVAVSTYFTYCLCNPFS
;
A
#
# COMPACT_ATOMS: atom_id res chain seq x y z
N MET A 1 1.12 63.72 26.40
CA MET A 1 -0.19 63.30 26.95
C MET A 1 -0.12 61.79 27.13
N ILE A 2 0.08 61.32 28.37
CA ILE A 2 -0.90 60.54 29.16
C ILE A 2 -1.30 59.26 28.41
N SER A 3 -1.12 58.01 28.83
CA SER A 3 -0.52 57.30 29.96
C SER A 3 -0.41 55.83 29.53
N PRO A 4 0.41 54.99 30.17
CA PRO A 4 0.37 53.54 30.06
C PRO A 4 -0.66 52.96 31.05
N THR A 5 -1.21 51.76 30.79
CA THR A 5 -1.50 50.76 31.84
C THR A 5 -1.82 49.38 31.25
N GLU A 6 -1.02 48.41 31.67
CA GLU A 6 -1.34 46.98 31.71
C GLU A 6 -2.64 46.70 32.47
N SER A 7 -3.32 45.60 32.11
CA SER A 7 -4.07 44.80 33.09
C SER A 7 -4.28 43.39 32.55
N SER A 8 -3.40 42.48 32.95
CA SER A 8 -3.63 41.02 32.89
C SER A 8 -4.70 40.63 33.92
N PRO A 9 -5.75 39.88 33.54
CA PRO A 9 -6.68 39.34 34.51
C PRO A 9 -6.07 38.13 35.24
N LYS A 10 -6.07 38.22 36.57
CA LYS A 10 -5.60 37.23 37.54
C LYS A 10 -6.48 35.97 37.48
N ILE A 11 -5.84 34.81 37.38
CA ILE A 11 -6.46 33.49 37.56
C ILE A 11 -6.78 33.32 39.04
N HIS A 12 -8.06 33.35 39.39
CA HIS A 12 -8.52 33.01 40.74
C HIS A 12 -8.72 31.50 40.86
N SER A 13 -7.79 30.87 41.59
CA SER A 13 -7.90 29.53 42.13
C SER A 13 -9.11 29.44 43.06
N VAL A 14 -10.11 28.64 42.69
CA VAL A 14 -11.22 28.28 43.56
C VAL A 14 -10.84 27.03 44.34
N ARG A 15 -10.75 27.19 45.65
CA ARG A 15 -10.41 26.17 46.63
C ARG A 15 -11.46 25.05 46.64
N ALA A 16 -10.98 23.81 46.58
CA ALA A 16 -11.75 22.61 46.86
C ALA A 16 -12.18 22.57 48.33
N ILE A 17 -13.48 22.47 48.59
CA ILE A 17 -14.04 22.21 49.91
C ILE A 17 -14.54 20.76 49.93
N HIS A 18 -14.01 20.02 50.89
CA HIS A 18 -14.32 18.63 51.18
C HIS A 18 -15.72 18.51 51.79
N ALA A 19 -16.54 17.59 51.30
CA ALA A 19 -17.67 17.05 52.03
C ALA A 19 -17.65 15.52 51.92
N TRP A 20 -17.37 14.90 53.06
CA TRP A 20 -17.46 13.47 53.28
C TRP A 20 -18.93 13.06 53.36
N LEU A 21 -19.35 12.12 52.53
CA LEU A 21 -20.59 11.36 52.72
C LEU A 21 -20.31 9.91 52.33
N THR A 22 -20.10 9.09 53.34
CA THR A 22 -20.02 7.64 53.25
C THR A 22 -21.40 7.08 52.92
N PHE A 23 -21.57 6.51 51.73
CA PHE A 23 -22.71 5.66 51.41
C PHE A 23 -22.18 4.34 50.85
N THR A 24 -22.04 3.37 51.75
CA THR A 24 -21.79 1.97 51.43
C THR A 24 -23.06 1.37 50.85
N VAL A 25 -23.16 1.31 49.52
CA VAL A 25 -24.14 0.47 48.83
C VAL A 25 -23.43 -0.82 48.42
N VAL A 26 -23.72 -1.90 49.15
CA VAL A 26 -23.39 -3.27 48.76
C VAL A 26 -24.37 -3.67 47.66
N VAL A 27 -23.94 -3.60 46.39
CA VAL A 27 -24.66 -4.22 45.27
C VAL A 27 -24.08 -5.62 45.08
N ALA A 28 -24.94 -6.61 45.31
CA ALA A 28 -24.63 -8.02 45.14
C ALA A 28 -24.26 -8.34 43.69
N LEU A 29 -23.15 -9.06 43.52
CA LEU A 29 -22.73 -9.69 42.28
C LEU A 29 -23.80 -10.68 41.79
N ALA A 30 -24.19 -10.54 40.53
CA ALA A 30 -24.63 -11.65 39.70
C ALA A 30 -24.01 -11.49 38.31
N LEU A 31 -22.69 -11.77 38.22
CA LEU A 31 -22.01 -11.93 36.94
C LEU A 31 -22.44 -13.27 36.34
N GLY A 32 -23.43 -13.23 35.46
CA GLY A 32 -23.71 -14.31 34.52
C GLY A 32 -22.58 -14.37 33.50
N PHE A 33 -21.56 -15.17 33.79
CA PHE A 33 -20.48 -15.48 32.85
C PHE A 33 -20.97 -16.56 31.90
N SER A 34 -21.47 -16.16 30.73
CA SER A 34 -21.72 -17.10 29.62
C SER A 34 -20.36 -17.52 29.04
N PRO A 35 -19.98 -18.80 29.05
CA PRO A 35 -18.81 -19.24 28.29
C PRO A 35 -19.14 -19.20 26.80
N ALA A 36 -18.39 -18.39 26.05
CA ALA A 36 -18.37 -18.47 24.59
C ALA A 36 -17.89 -19.86 24.16
N PRO A 37 -18.47 -20.46 23.10
CA PRO A 37 -17.95 -21.70 22.56
C PRO A 37 -16.54 -21.46 22.00
N ALA A 38 -15.61 -22.30 22.43
CA ALA A 38 -14.25 -22.35 21.91
C ALA A 38 -14.31 -22.58 20.38
N ALA A 39 -13.89 -21.58 19.61
CA ALA A 39 -13.62 -21.76 18.20
C ALA A 39 -12.48 -22.79 18.08
N GLN A 40 -12.80 -23.96 17.54
CA GLN A 40 -11.79 -24.95 17.16
C GLN A 40 -10.91 -24.31 16.10
N ALA A 41 -9.68 -23.96 16.47
CA ALA A 41 -8.62 -23.70 15.51
C ALA A 41 -8.31 -25.04 14.81
N ALA A 42 -8.94 -25.26 13.64
CA ALA A 42 -8.55 -26.34 12.77
C ALA A 42 -7.12 -26.06 12.28
N ALA A 43 -6.18 -26.88 12.72
CA ALA A 43 -4.81 -26.88 12.22
C ALA A 43 -4.85 -27.22 10.72
N VAL A 44 -4.51 -26.24 9.88
CA VAL A 44 -4.28 -26.46 8.45
C VAL A 44 -2.95 -27.21 8.33
N ALA A 45 -3.03 -28.50 7.97
CA ALA A 45 -1.84 -29.27 7.64
C ALA A 45 -1.16 -28.68 6.38
N PRO A 46 0.18 -28.66 6.30
CA PRO A 46 0.87 -28.19 5.10
C PRO A 46 0.66 -29.18 3.95
N VAL A 47 0.06 -28.69 2.86
CA VAL A 47 -0.08 -29.42 1.60
C VAL A 47 1.30 -29.52 0.93
N PRO A 48 1.71 -30.70 0.42
CA PRO A 48 3.02 -30.87 -0.20
C PRO A 48 3.06 -30.17 -1.57
N VAL A 49 4.07 -29.32 -1.76
CA VAL A 49 4.32 -28.62 -3.02
C VAL A 49 4.99 -29.59 -3.99
N ALA A 50 4.21 -30.15 -4.92
CA ALA A 50 4.75 -30.82 -6.10
C ALA A 50 5.01 -29.77 -7.19
N ALA A 51 6.22 -29.76 -7.73
CA ALA A 51 6.59 -28.93 -8.87
C ALA A 51 5.87 -29.42 -10.15
N GLY A 52 5.03 -28.56 -10.74
CA GLY A 52 4.39 -28.84 -12.02
C GLY A 52 3.19 -27.93 -12.31
N ALA A 53 3.29 -27.15 -13.40
CA ALA A 53 2.31 -26.17 -13.92
C ALA A 53 2.11 -24.90 -13.07
N PRO A 54 1.88 -23.73 -13.71
CA PRO A 54 1.47 -22.54 -12.98
C PRO A 54 0.17 -22.85 -12.23
N ASP A 55 0.16 -22.56 -10.94
CA ASP A 55 -1.02 -22.65 -10.10
C ASP A 55 -2.10 -21.72 -10.68
N LYS A 56 -3.06 -22.31 -11.41
CA LYS A 56 -4.16 -21.57 -12.05
C LYS A 56 -4.92 -20.73 -11.04
N THR A 57 -5.06 -21.23 -9.82
CA THR A 57 -5.72 -20.51 -8.72
C THR A 57 -4.92 -19.29 -8.28
N GLY A 58 -3.59 -19.39 -8.24
CA GLY A 58 -2.71 -18.25 -7.94
C GLY A 58 -2.76 -17.14 -9.00
N ILE A 59 -2.80 -17.49 -10.28
CA ILE A 59 -2.94 -16.52 -11.38
C ILE A 59 -4.33 -15.85 -11.35
N GLU A 60 -5.40 -16.63 -11.17
CA GLU A 60 -6.77 -16.10 -11.10
C GLU A 60 -6.96 -15.14 -9.92
N GLN A 61 -6.39 -15.47 -8.75
CA GLN A 61 -6.41 -14.58 -7.58
C GLN A 61 -5.65 -13.27 -7.84
N PHE A 62 -4.48 -13.36 -8.45
CA PHE A 62 -3.70 -12.19 -8.84
C PHE A 62 -4.46 -11.31 -9.83
N ASP A 63 -5.01 -11.89 -10.90
CA ASP A 63 -5.80 -11.15 -11.90
C ASP A 63 -7.03 -10.48 -11.25
N ALA A 64 -7.70 -11.17 -10.32
CA ALA A 64 -8.82 -10.63 -9.58
C ALA A 64 -8.42 -9.44 -8.69
N GLN A 65 -7.27 -9.53 -8.00
CA GLN A 65 -6.75 -8.44 -7.17
C GLN A 65 -6.33 -7.23 -8.00
N VAL A 66 -5.65 -7.45 -9.14
CA VAL A 66 -5.31 -6.36 -10.09
C VAL A 66 -6.59 -5.71 -10.61
N SER A 67 -7.58 -6.51 -11.01
CA SER A 67 -8.86 -6.01 -11.52
C SER A 67 -9.64 -5.22 -10.48
N LEU A 68 -9.67 -5.68 -9.22
CA LEU A 68 -10.29 -4.96 -8.12
C LEU A 68 -9.57 -3.64 -7.85
N ALA A 69 -8.23 -3.64 -7.82
CA ALA A 69 -7.47 -2.43 -7.56
C ALA A 69 -7.67 -1.37 -8.66
N LEU A 70 -7.77 -1.79 -9.93
CA LEU A 70 -8.07 -0.91 -11.06
C LEU A 70 -9.41 -0.17 -10.93
N GLN A 71 -10.40 -0.74 -10.23
CA GLN A 71 -11.71 -0.08 -10.01
C GLN A 71 -11.59 1.21 -9.19
N TYR A 72 -10.54 1.34 -8.39
CA TYR A 72 -10.29 2.48 -7.51
C TYR A 72 -9.16 3.39 -8.01
N MET A 73 -8.56 3.09 -9.15
CA MET A 73 -7.61 3.98 -9.80
C MET A 73 -8.32 5.21 -10.38
N ARG A 74 -7.71 6.38 -10.21
CA ARG A 74 -8.19 7.68 -10.67
C ARG A 74 -7.06 8.47 -11.33
N THR A 75 -7.45 9.41 -12.18
CA THR A 75 -6.58 10.43 -12.76
C THR A 75 -7.03 11.78 -12.24
N ALA A 76 -6.10 12.50 -11.60
CA ALA A 76 -6.33 13.86 -11.11
C ALA A 76 -6.32 14.87 -12.28
N PRO A 77 -6.81 16.11 -12.08
CA PRO A 77 -6.85 17.13 -13.13
C PRO A 77 -5.48 17.49 -13.71
N ASP A 78 -4.40 17.30 -12.96
CA ASP A 78 -3.02 17.50 -13.39
C ASP A 78 -2.46 16.32 -14.22
N GLY A 79 -3.30 15.33 -14.54
CA GLY A 79 -2.94 14.13 -15.28
C GLY A 79 -2.27 13.04 -14.43
N SER A 80 -2.00 13.30 -13.16
CA SER A 80 -1.34 12.33 -12.29
C SER A 80 -2.32 11.26 -11.82
N THR A 81 -1.86 10.01 -11.75
CA THR A 81 -2.69 8.87 -11.32
C THR A 81 -2.55 8.61 -9.83
N TYR A 82 -3.59 8.04 -9.22
CA TYR A 82 -3.57 7.61 -7.82
C TYR A 82 -4.65 6.55 -7.57
N PHE A 83 -4.47 5.77 -6.52
CA PHE A 83 -5.48 4.89 -5.97
C PHE A 83 -6.34 5.65 -4.94
N ASP A 84 -7.66 5.68 -5.15
CA ASP A 84 -8.62 6.32 -4.25
C ASP A 84 -8.95 5.42 -3.05
N VAL A 85 -8.13 5.53 -2.01
CA VAL A 85 -8.26 4.76 -0.75
C VAL A 85 -9.61 5.03 -0.07
N THR A 86 -10.15 6.25 -0.19
CA THR A 86 -11.43 6.60 0.42
C THR A 86 -12.57 5.89 -0.30
N ALA A 87 -12.60 5.93 -1.63
CA ALA A 87 -13.59 5.21 -2.43
C ALA A 87 -13.50 3.70 -2.21
N ALA A 88 -12.29 3.14 -2.15
CA ALA A 88 -12.08 1.72 -1.84
C ALA A 88 -12.66 1.33 -0.48
N ARG A 89 -12.38 2.13 0.57
CA ARG A 89 -12.92 1.90 1.92
C ARG A 89 -14.43 1.98 1.96
N VAL A 90 -15.02 3.01 1.34
CA VAL A 90 -16.49 3.18 1.26
C VAL A 90 -17.13 2.04 0.46
N GLY A 91 -16.45 1.56 -0.57
CA GLY A 91 -16.86 0.41 -1.38
C GLY A 91 -16.70 -0.95 -0.68
N GLY A 92 -16.22 -0.98 0.57
CA GLY A 92 -16.05 -2.22 1.33
C GLY A 92 -14.83 -3.04 0.95
N ALA A 93 -13.81 -2.44 0.32
CA ALA A 93 -12.55 -3.11 0.06
C ALA A 93 -11.88 -3.56 1.36
N ASP A 94 -11.29 -4.77 1.34
CA ASP A 94 -10.65 -5.36 2.50
C ASP A 94 -9.30 -4.69 2.83
N ALA A 95 -8.73 -5.05 3.99
CA ALA A 95 -7.47 -4.48 4.45
C ALA A 95 -6.30 -4.75 3.47
N ALA A 96 -6.31 -5.90 2.79
CA ALA A 96 -5.28 -6.24 1.80
C ALA A 96 -5.35 -5.30 0.58
N THR A 97 -6.56 -5.04 0.07
CA THR A 97 -6.78 -4.12 -1.05
C THR A 97 -6.40 -2.68 -0.68
N LEU A 98 -6.71 -2.25 0.54
CA LEU A 98 -6.32 -0.92 1.02
C LEU A 98 -4.79 -0.78 1.11
N ALA A 99 -4.09 -1.80 1.61
CA ALA A 99 -2.62 -1.83 1.65
C ALA A 99 -2.00 -1.81 0.24
N ILE A 100 -2.59 -2.55 -0.71
CA ILE A 100 -2.21 -2.49 -2.13
C ILE A 100 -2.39 -1.07 -2.67
N GLY A 101 -3.50 -0.41 -2.35
CA GLY A 101 -3.75 0.98 -2.72
C GLY A 101 -2.69 1.96 -2.20
N GLU A 102 -2.25 1.79 -0.96
CA GLU A 102 -1.16 2.58 -0.38
C GLU A 102 0.17 2.34 -1.10
N MET A 103 0.48 1.09 -1.48
CA MET A 103 1.66 0.76 -2.29
C MET A 103 1.61 1.40 -3.68
N ILE A 104 0.46 1.37 -4.34
CA ILE A 104 0.25 2.04 -5.63
C ILE A 104 0.46 3.55 -5.50
N ASN A 105 -0.03 4.17 -4.43
CA ASN A 105 0.16 5.60 -4.19
C ASN A 105 1.64 5.95 -3.95
N LYS A 106 2.41 5.06 -3.29
CA LYS A 106 3.85 5.23 -3.14
C LYS A 106 4.58 5.19 -4.49
N LEU A 107 4.19 4.27 -5.39
CA LEU A 107 4.70 4.19 -6.76
C LEU A 107 4.37 5.47 -7.55
N ALA A 108 3.10 5.89 -7.53
CA ALA A 108 2.64 7.06 -8.26
C ALA A 108 3.26 8.38 -7.76
N ALA A 109 3.51 8.49 -6.44
CA ALA A 109 4.19 9.65 -5.88
C ALA A 109 5.63 9.79 -6.38
N GLY A 110 6.38 8.68 -6.50
CA GLY A 110 7.76 8.72 -6.98
C GLY A 110 7.88 9.13 -8.46
N GLN A 111 6.86 8.87 -9.27
CA GLN A 111 6.84 9.20 -10.70
C GLN A 111 6.54 10.70 -10.97
N ARG A 112 5.81 11.37 -10.08
CA ARG A 112 5.55 12.83 -10.18
C ARG A 112 6.84 13.68 -10.14
N GLY A 113 7.92 13.16 -9.54
CA GLY A 113 9.23 13.83 -9.51
C GLY A 113 10.06 13.68 -10.79
N SER A 114 9.60 12.90 -11.77
CA SER A 114 10.35 12.60 -13.01
C SER A 114 9.83 13.36 -14.24
N GLY A 115 8.74 14.13 -14.11
CA GLY A 115 7.97 14.70 -15.22
C GLY A 115 8.34 16.11 -15.68
N ASP A 116 9.27 16.82 -15.02
CA ASP A 116 9.57 18.23 -15.35
C ASP A 116 10.80 18.42 -16.26
N GLY A 117 11.44 17.33 -16.70
CA GLY A 117 12.64 17.39 -17.55
C GLY A 117 13.87 17.99 -16.85
N THR A 118 13.77 18.35 -15.58
CA THR A 118 14.89 18.77 -14.75
C THR A 118 15.48 17.51 -14.13
N MET A 119 16.69 17.15 -14.55
CA MET A 119 17.55 16.16 -13.91
C MET A 119 17.97 16.66 -12.51
N THR A 120 17.01 16.83 -11.61
CA THR A 120 17.32 16.88 -10.18
C THR A 120 17.69 15.47 -9.82
N THR A 121 18.86 15.28 -9.20
CA THR A 121 19.30 14.00 -8.64
C THR A 121 18.38 13.63 -7.47
N MET A 122 17.13 13.29 -7.78
CA MET A 122 16.23 12.67 -6.83
C MET A 122 16.86 11.32 -6.54
N ALA A 123 17.29 11.12 -5.29
CA ALA A 123 17.61 9.80 -4.81
C ALA A 123 16.44 8.88 -5.21
N GLY A 124 16.73 7.78 -5.89
CA GLY A 124 15.73 6.81 -6.30
C GLY A 124 14.80 6.46 -5.15
N VAL A 125 13.53 6.20 -5.45
CA VAL A 125 12.56 5.86 -4.41
C VAL A 125 12.56 4.35 -4.21
N PRO A 126 13.19 3.79 -3.15
CA PRO A 126 13.16 2.36 -2.92
C PRO A 126 11.75 1.91 -2.50
N ILE A 127 11.05 1.25 -3.42
CA ILE A 127 9.72 0.70 -3.17
C ILE A 127 9.84 -0.74 -2.67
N TRP A 128 10.61 -1.56 -3.37
CA TRP A 128 10.82 -2.97 -3.06
C TRP A 128 12.19 -3.43 -3.55
N GLY A 129 12.87 -4.22 -2.73
CA GLY A 129 14.19 -4.77 -3.06
C GLY A 129 15.21 -3.71 -3.51
N ASN A 130 16.09 -4.12 -4.41
CA ASN A 130 17.16 -3.28 -4.94
C ASN A 130 16.80 -2.58 -6.26
N TRP A 131 15.67 -2.93 -6.88
CA TRP A 131 15.31 -2.51 -8.24
C TRP A 131 13.90 -1.95 -8.40
N CYS A 132 12.92 -2.31 -7.57
CA CYS A 132 11.60 -1.73 -7.77
C CYS A 132 11.55 -0.30 -7.22
N GLY A 133 11.50 0.69 -8.12
CA GLY A 133 11.19 2.07 -7.75
C GLY A 133 11.66 3.11 -8.77
N PRO A 134 10.97 4.26 -8.91
CA PRO A 134 11.40 5.33 -9.80
C PRO A 134 12.82 5.81 -9.48
N GLY A 135 13.73 5.73 -10.44
CA GLY A 135 15.15 6.09 -10.28
C GLY A 135 15.92 5.23 -9.26
N HIS A 136 15.36 4.12 -8.81
CA HIS A 136 15.97 3.18 -7.86
C HIS A 136 16.40 1.93 -8.62
N GLY A 137 17.63 1.48 -8.43
CA GLY A 137 18.17 0.33 -9.17
C GLY A 137 19.65 0.14 -8.91
N GLY A 138 20.08 -1.11 -8.74
CA GLY A 138 21.48 -1.48 -8.62
C GLY A 138 21.71 -2.79 -7.85
N GLY A 139 22.91 -3.35 -7.97
CA GLY A 139 23.27 -4.57 -7.23
C GLY A 139 22.53 -5.84 -7.70
N SER A 140 22.48 -6.85 -6.84
CA SER A 140 21.81 -8.13 -7.15
C SER A 140 20.32 -8.05 -6.78
N ALA A 141 19.46 -8.59 -7.64
CA ALA A 141 18.05 -8.76 -7.29
C ALA A 141 17.92 -9.71 -6.09
N VAL A 142 17.04 -9.38 -5.14
CA VAL A 142 16.94 -10.13 -3.87
C VAL A 142 15.81 -11.16 -3.87
N ASP A 143 14.85 -11.04 -4.78
CA ASP A 143 13.72 -11.97 -4.95
C ASP A 143 13.17 -11.97 -6.38
N VAL A 144 12.05 -12.67 -6.61
CA VAL A 144 11.48 -12.86 -7.95
C VAL A 144 10.97 -11.54 -8.49
N LEU A 145 10.21 -10.78 -7.69
CA LEU A 145 9.66 -9.50 -8.10
C LEU A 145 10.77 -8.49 -8.40
N ASP A 146 11.79 -8.41 -7.55
CA ASP A 146 12.93 -7.53 -7.70
C ASP A 146 13.73 -7.84 -8.99
N SER A 147 13.83 -9.12 -9.37
CA SER A 147 14.46 -9.52 -10.65
C SER A 147 13.66 -9.07 -11.88
N ILE A 148 12.33 -9.00 -11.75
CA ILE A 148 11.46 -8.50 -12.82
C ILE A 148 11.58 -6.98 -12.91
N CYS A 149 11.62 -6.27 -11.78
CA CYS A 149 11.90 -4.83 -11.76
C CYS A 149 13.26 -4.51 -12.39
N GLN A 150 14.32 -5.28 -12.07
CA GLN A 150 15.62 -5.16 -12.72
C GLN A 150 15.52 -5.29 -14.26
N THR A 151 14.70 -6.21 -14.74
CA THR A 151 14.49 -6.43 -16.18
C THR A 151 13.73 -5.27 -16.83
N HIS A 152 12.78 -4.68 -16.11
CA HIS A 152 12.02 -3.51 -16.55
C HIS A 152 12.90 -2.26 -16.63
N ASP A 153 13.75 -2.01 -15.64
CA ASP A 153 14.69 -0.89 -15.64
C ASP A 153 15.64 -0.97 -16.84
N ARG A 154 16.22 -2.14 -17.11
CA ARG A 154 17.06 -2.37 -18.30
C ARG A 154 16.29 -2.14 -19.60
N CYS A 155 15.01 -2.53 -19.64
CA CYS A 155 14.17 -2.26 -20.81
C CYS A 155 13.99 -0.75 -21.05
N TYR A 156 13.82 0.03 -19.97
CA TYR A 156 13.77 1.49 -20.05
C TYR A 156 15.12 2.12 -20.42
N GLU A 157 16.25 1.58 -19.96
CA GLU A 157 17.58 2.00 -20.42
C GLU A 157 17.73 1.87 -21.94
N ASP A 158 17.21 0.78 -22.51
CA ASP A 158 17.30 0.50 -23.95
C ASP A 158 16.28 1.26 -24.80
N ARG A 159 15.05 1.47 -24.29
CA ARG A 159 13.90 1.94 -25.07
C ARG A 159 13.38 3.32 -24.69
N GLY A 160 13.90 3.87 -23.59
CA GLY A 160 13.41 5.10 -22.98
C GLY A 160 12.26 4.87 -22.01
N TYR A 161 12.08 5.84 -21.11
CA TYR A 161 11.00 5.86 -20.13
C TYR A 161 9.62 5.84 -20.78
N PHE A 162 8.67 5.22 -20.08
CA PHE A 162 7.26 5.08 -20.49
C PHE A 162 7.07 4.30 -21.79
N ALA A 163 8.02 3.46 -22.20
CA ALA A 163 7.81 2.56 -23.33
C ALA A 163 6.73 1.53 -23.00
N CYS A 164 5.60 1.57 -23.70
CA CYS A 164 4.49 0.63 -23.44
C CYS A 164 4.91 -0.84 -23.61
N SER A 165 5.94 -1.10 -24.42
CA SER A 165 6.54 -2.42 -24.59
C SER A 165 7.16 -2.94 -23.29
N CYS A 166 7.86 -2.09 -22.54
CA CYS A 166 8.42 -2.43 -21.23
C CYS A 166 7.32 -2.57 -20.17
N ASP A 167 6.35 -1.65 -20.15
CA ASP A 167 5.27 -1.64 -19.15
C ASP A 167 4.37 -2.87 -19.26
N ARG A 168 4.02 -3.28 -20.49
CA ARG A 168 3.30 -4.54 -20.72
C ARG A 168 4.14 -5.76 -20.34
N LYS A 169 5.46 -5.69 -20.56
CA LYS A 169 6.35 -6.82 -20.27
C LYS A 169 6.44 -7.08 -18.78
N ILE A 170 6.62 -6.04 -17.94
CA ILE A 170 6.67 -6.23 -16.49
C ILE A 170 5.36 -6.84 -15.96
N VAL A 171 4.20 -6.38 -16.43
CA VAL A 171 2.90 -6.97 -16.07
C VAL A 171 2.83 -8.45 -16.46
N ALA A 172 3.28 -8.80 -17.67
CA ALA A 172 3.28 -10.18 -18.15
C ALA A 172 4.25 -11.08 -17.37
N ASP A 173 5.47 -10.60 -17.10
CA ASP A 173 6.49 -11.33 -16.35
C ASP A 173 6.04 -11.60 -14.91
N ILE A 174 5.42 -10.60 -14.25
CA ILE A 174 4.84 -10.74 -12.92
C ILE A 174 3.76 -11.83 -12.94
N ARG A 175 2.79 -11.72 -13.85
CA ARG A 175 1.69 -12.68 -13.95
C ARG A 175 2.19 -14.11 -14.16
N ASN A 176 3.21 -14.29 -15.01
CA ASN A 176 3.79 -15.59 -15.29
C ASN A 176 4.59 -16.16 -14.10
N SER A 177 5.11 -15.30 -13.23
CA SER A 177 6.00 -15.68 -12.13
C SER A 177 5.33 -15.65 -10.76
N ILE A 178 4.04 -15.29 -10.67
CA ILE A 178 3.33 -15.08 -9.41
C ILE A 178 3.33 -16.31 -8.49
N HIS A 179 3.38 -17.51 -9.07
CA HIS A 179 3.42 -18.77 -8.34
C HIS A 179 4.76 -19.00 -7.60
N LEU A 180 5.81 -18.26 -7.94
CA LEU A 180 7.13 -18.32 -7.32
C LEU A 180 7.30 -17.28 -6.20
N MET A 181 6.36 -16.35 -6.06
CA MET A 181 6.44 -15.22 -5.13
C MET A 181 5.88 -15.56 -3.74
N THR A 182 6.53 -15.02 -2.71
CA THR A 182 5.99 -14.96 -1.35
C THR A 182 4.75 -14.06 -1.27
N SER A 183 3.99 -14.13 -0.17
CA SER A 183 2.79 -13.28 0.00
C SER A 183 3.11 -11.78 -0.03
N GLY A 184 4.25 -11.37 0.51
CA GLY A 184 4.72 -9.98 0.46
C GLY A 184 5.03 -9.53 -0.97
N GLU A 185 5.80 -10.35 -1.71
CA GLU A 185 6.06 -10.12 -3.13
C GLU A 185 4.76 -10.04 -3.93
N LYS A 186 3.81 -10.95 -3.72
CA LYS A 186 2.52 -10.96 -4.42
C LYS A 186 1.74 -9.65 -4.22
N ALA A 187 1.72 -9.11 -3.00
CA ALA A 187 1.00 -7.87 -2.73
C ALA A 187 1.64 -6.68 -3.47
N MET A 188 2.98 -6.57 -3.47
CA MET A 188 3.68 -5.55 -4.24
C MET A 188 3.55 -5.77 -5.76
N ALA A 189 3.58 -7.02 -6.21
CA ALA A 189 3.39 -7.41 -7.60
C ALA A 189 2.03 -6.97 -8.14
N VAL A 190 0.97 -7.08 -7.34
CA VAL A 190 -0.35 -6.52 -7.68
C VAL A 190 -0.24 -4.99 -7.80
N ALA A 191 0.37 -4.30 -6.84
CA ALA A 191 0.51 -2.84 -6.89
C ALA A 191 1.27 -2.37 -8.15
N VAL A 192 2.40 -3.00 -8.45
CA VAL A 192 3.20 -2.74 -9.65
C VAL A 192 2.39 -3.00 -10.92
N SER A 193 1.69 -4.14 -10.99
CA SER A 193 0.91 -4.49 -12.18
C SER A 193 -0.29 -3.57 -12.38
N THR A 194 -0.99 -3.19 -11.32
CA THR A 194 -2.06 -2.20 -11.38
C THR A 194 -1.55 -0.84 -11.85
N TYR A 195 -0.40 -0.38 -11.34
CA TYR A 195 0.20 0.88 -11.77
C TYR A 195 0.50 0.88 -13.28
N PHE A 196 1.27 -0.10 -13.77
CA PHE A 196 1.64 -0.17 -15.20
C PHE A 196 0.49 -0.57 -16.13
N THR A 197 -0.59 -1.14 -15.61
CA THR A 197 -1.82 -1.37 -16.39
C THR A 197 -2.64 -0.08 -16.55
N TYR A 198 -2.64 0.80 -15.55
CA TYR A 198 -3.48 2.00 -15.55
C TYR A 198 -2.79 3.22 -16.17
N CYS A 199 -1.49 3.39 -15.93
CA CYS A 199 -0.77 4.60 -16.30
C CYS A 199 -0.54 4.70 -17.82
N LEU A 200 -0.51 5.94 -18.31
CA LEU A 200 -0.24 6.23 -19.72
C LEU A 200 1.21 5.91 -20.07
N CYS A 201 1.40 5.33 -21.25
CA CYS A 201 2.71 4.99 -21.82
C CYS A 201 2.75 5.37 -23.32
N ASN A 202 3.95 5.47 -23.89
CA ASN A 202 4.18 5.71 -25.30
C ASN A 202 4.16 4.39 -26.10
N PRO A 203 3.21 4.18 -27.04
CA PRO A 203 3.14 2.96 -27.82
C PRO A 203 4.21 2.85 -28.92
N PHE A 204 4.96 3.93 -29.19
CA PHE A 204 5.96 4.01 -30.26
C PHE A 204 7.41 3.89 -29.76
N SER A 205 7.60 3.73 -28.45
CA SER A 205 8.91 3.53 -27.80
C SER A 205 9.27 2.05 -27.63
#